data_AF-A0A8H7TRN6-F1
#
_entry.id   AF-A0A8H7TRN6-F1
#
_cell.length_a   1.000
_cell.length_b   1.000
_cell.length_c   1.000
_cell.angle_alpha   90.00
_cell.angle_beta   90.00
_cell.angle_gamma   90.00
#
_symmetry.space_group_name_H-M   'P 1'
#
loop_
_entity.id
_entity.type
_entity.pdbx_description
1 polymer ?
#
loop_
_entity_poly.entity_id
_entity_poly.type
_entity_poly.pdbx_seq_one_letter_code
_entity_poly.pdbx_strand_id
1 'polypeptide(L)'
;MASSTNFYRSQAGGSSIINYGYTDFPWRLFVKDLYYFFAYSWSIPWILWPFYVSGSSGFNELSATWGNMFCVALHVFLLVLQGGFLVSLPLYLILPVWMAVGGIGVFVLLNTTLCRLLNGSKATYNSEAKYAPPRPEHAHEQWVFVNGVSVGRHWLQGNLNRLAITFKRPILGIHNPTSGIIFDLIECLVQRNFSYATSDVRNVYRVLKDVLYDPGKSKVVLILHSQGGIEGGLVIDWLLQELPQDLLSKLEVYTFGTQLTTSTTLTVMSYLSN
;
A
#
# COMPACT_ATOMS: atom_id res chain seq x y z
N MET A 1 42.73 16.86 -1.25
CA MET A 1 42.32 15.49 -1.65
C MET A 1 40.84 15.54 -1.97
N ALA A 2 40.46 15.32 -3.22
CA ALA A 2 39.05 15.34 -3.63
C ALA A 2 38.35 14.10 -3.06
N SER A 3 37.25 14.31 -2.33
CA SER A 3 36.39 13.24 -1.83
C SER A 3 35.73 12.53 -3.01
N SER A 4 36.15 11.29 -3.30
CA SER A 4 35.51 10.46 -4.32
C SER A 4 34.20 9.89 -3.75
N THR A 5 33.06 10.37 -4.26
CA THR A 5 31.76 9.77 -3.96
C THR A 5 31.71 8.37 -4.56
N ASN A 6 31.82 7.33 -3.72
CA ASN A 6 31.68 5.95 -4.17
C ASN A 6 30.20 5.61 -4.38
N PHE A 7 29.82 5.39 -5.63
CA PHE A 7 28.45 5.01 -6.01
C PHE A 7 28.28 3.50 -5.89
N TYR A 8 27.68 3.03 -4.80
CA TYR A 8 27.32 1.62 -4.64
C TYR A 8 26.04 1.34 -5.40
N ARG A 9 26.15 0.69 -6.58
CA ARG A 9 24.98 0.19 -7.31
C ARG A 9 24.37 -1.00 -6.56
N SER A 10 23.05 -1.12 -6.57
CA SER A 10 22.34 -2.27 -5.98
C SER A 10 22.75 -3.61 -6.60
N GLN A 11 23.25 -3.59 -7.84
CA GLN A 11 23.87 -4.73 -8.51
C GLN A 11 25.09 -4.27 -9.31
N ALA A 12 26.21 -4.96 -9.14
CA ALA A 12 27.35 -4.86 -10.05
C ALA A 12 27.07 -5.76 -11.27
N GLY A 13 27.21 -5.23 -12.48
CA GLY A 13 27.01 -6.00 -13.71
C GLY A 13 28.05 -7.11 -13.83
N GLY A 14 27.66 -8.34 -13.50
CA GLY A 14 28.43 -9.57 -13.62
C GLY A 14 27.58 -10.70 -14.24
N SER A 15 28.08 -11.94 -14.23
CA SER A 15 27.28 -13.12 -14.61
C SER A 15 25.98 -13.15 -13.81
N SER A 16 24.84 -13.38 -14.45
CA SER A 16 23.51 -13.43 -13.81
C SER A 16 23.50 -14.29 -12.53
N ILE A 17 23.70 -13.67 -11.37
CA ILE A 17 23.63 -14.32 -10.05
C ILE A 17 22.16 -14.55 -9.63
N ILE A 18 21.23 -13.93 -10.37
CA ILE A 18 19.80 -14.06 -10.10
C ILE A 18 19.32 -15.39 -10.68
N ASN A 19 19.23 -16.43 -9.82
CA ASN A 19 18.63 -17.72 -10.19
C ASN A 19 17.11 -17.63 -10.46
N TYR A 20 16.48 -16.48 -10.17
CA TYR A 20 15.05 -16.23 -10.34
C TYR A 20 14.77 -14.81 -10.81
N GLY A 21 14.49 -14.63 -12.10
CA GLY A 21 14.02 -13.36 -12.62
C GLY A 21 12.57 -13.10 -12.19
N TYR A 22 12.21 -11.83 -12.02
CA TYR A 22 10.82 -11.37 -12.03
C TYR A 22 10.04 -11.87 -13.27
N THR A 23 10.75 -12.24 -14.33
CA THR A 23 10.24 -12.83 -15.57
C THR A 23 9.95 -14.34 -15.50
N ASP A 24 10.14 -15.00 -14.35
CA ASP A 24 9.77 -16.41 -14.18
C ASP A 24 8.24 -16.57 -14.18
N PHE A 25 7.75 -17.81 -14.28
CA PHE A 25 6.31 -18.05 -14.34
C PHE A 25 5.60 -17.56 -13.05
N PRO A 26 4.49 -16.82 -13.15
CA PRO A 26 3.74 -16.27 -12.01
C PRO A 26 3.49 -17.25 -10.86
N TRP A 27 3.10 -18.50 -11.17
CA TRP A 27 2.82 -19.50 -10.16
C TRP A 27 4.08 -19.94 -9.38
N ARG A 28 5.27 -19.93 -10.01
CA ARG A 28 6.53 -20.25 -9.35
C ARG A 28 6.93 -19.16 -8.38
N LEU A 29 6.72 -17.90 -8.76
CA LEU A 29 6.93 -16.74 -7.89
C LEU A 29 5.96 -16.80 -6.70
N PHE A 30 4.68 -17.08 -6.96
CA PHE A 30 3.66 -17.23 -5.93
C PHE A 30 4.00 -18.32 -4.90
N VAL A 31 4.40 -19.52 -5.35
CA VAL A 31 4.77 -20.61 -4.44
C VAL A 31 5.99 -20.25 -3.59
N LYS A 32 6.98 -19.55 -4.16
CA LYS A 32 8.17 -19.10 -3.41
C LYS A 32 7.84 -18.02 -2.40
N ASP A 33 7.05 -17.02 -2.79
CA ASP A 33 6.60 -15.98 -1.87
C ASP A 33 5.79 -16.59 -0.72
N LEU A 34 4.94 -17.57 -1.00
CA LEU A 34 4.20 -18.32 0.02
C LEU A 34 5.14 -19.10 0.94
N TYR A 35 6.13 -19.80 0.38
CA TYR A 35 7.15 -20.51 1.16
C TYR A 35 7.91 -19.57 2.08
N TYR A 36 8.40 -18.43 1.57
CA TYR A 36 9.15 -17.46 2.36
C TYR A 36 8.28 -16.77 3.41
N PHE A 37 7.01 -16.49 3.11
CA PHE A 37 6.06 -15.96 4.09
C PHE A 37 5.98 -16.87 5.32
N PHE A 38 5.82 -18.18 5.13
CA PHE A 38 5.77 -19.12 6.25
C PHE A 38 7.14 -19.34 6.89
N ALA A 39 8.21 -19.45 6.11
CA ALA A 39 9.57 -19.63 6.61
C ALA A 39 10.03 -18.47 7.52
N TYR A 40 9.58 -17.24 7.22
CA TYR A 40 9.87 -16.04 8.00
C TYR A 40 8.70 -15.58 8.88
N SER A 41 7.63 -16.36 9.04
CA SER A 41 6.48 -15.99 9.88
C SER A 41 6.88 -15.72 11.34
N TRP A 42 7.97 -16.32 11.82
CA TRP A 42 8.57 -16.02 13.13
C TRP A 42 8.99 -14.56 13.29
N SER A 43 9.20 -13.82 12.18
CA SER A 43 9.57 -12.41 12.22
C SER A 43 8.38 -11.47 12.40
N ILE A 44 7.13 -11.94 12.24
CA ILE A 44 5.92 -11.12 12.31
C ILE A 44 5.81 -10.32 13.64
N PRO A 45 6.10 -10.90 14.82
CA PRO A 45 6.06 -10.14 16.08
C PRO A 45 7.01 -8.93 16.08
N TRP A 46 8.11 -8.98 15.35
CA TRP A 46 9.08 -7.87 15.25
C TRP A 46 8.58 -6.72 14.38
N ILE A 47 7.62 -6.97 13.48
CA ILE A 47 6.96 -5.92 12.69
C ILE A 47 6.12 -5.02 13.60
N LEU A 48 5.51 -5.60 14.63
CA LEU A 48 4.67 -4.88 15.58
C LEU A 48 5.48 -4.27 16.74
N TRP A 49 6.78 -4.56 16.82
CA TRP A 49 7.66 -4.09 17.88
C TRP A 49 8.45 -2.84 17.46
N PRO A 50 8.51 -1.78 18.28
CA PRO A 50 7.87 -1.63 19.59
C PRO A 50 6.37 -1.30 19.46
N PHE A 51 5.54 -1.99 20.25
CA PHE A 51 4.08 -1.77 20.28
C PHE A 51 3.69 -0.35 20.70
N TYR A 52 4.60 0.37 21.36
CA TYR A 52 4.41 1.74 21.78
C TYR A 52 5.72 2.51 21.68
N VAL A 53 5.71 3.58 20.90
CA VAL A 53 6.77 4.59 20.89
C VAL A 53 6.31 5.78 21.71
N SER A 54 6.85 5.91 22.92
CA SER A 54 6.62 7.04 23.81
C SER A 54 7.00 8.36 23.11
N GLY A 55 6.11 9.36 23.18
CA GLY A 55 6.34 10.69 22.59
C GLY A 55 5.89 10.87 21.13
N SER A 56 5.33 9.85 20.48
CA SER A 56 4.67 10.04 19.17
C SER A 56 3.34 10.79 19.35
N SER A 57 3.07 11.78 18.51
CA SER A 57 1.99 12.76 18.66
C SER A 57 0.57 12.23 18.40
N GLY A 58 0.21 11.07 18.95
CA GLY A 58 -1.10 10.42 18.79
C GLY A 58 -1.40 9.88 17.38
N PHE A 59 -0.50 10.07 16.41
CA PHE A 59 -0.66 9.56 15.03
C PHE A 59 -0.12 8.14 14.83
N ASN A 60 0.53 7.57 15.83
CA ASN A 60 0.96 6.17 15.76
C ASN A 60 -0.28 5.27 15.85
N GLU A 61 -0.42 4.34 14.91
CA GLU A 61 -1.55 3.40 14.80
C GLU A 61 -1.75 2.56 16.07
N LEU A 62 -0.67 2.27 16.80
CA LEU A 62 -0.70 1.49 18.05
C LEU A 62 -0.71 2.37 19.31
N SER A 63 -0.79 3.69 19.18
CA SER A 63 -0.95 4.57 20.35
C SER A 63 -2.31 4.35 21.00
N ALA A 64 -2.37 4.47 22.34
CA ALA A 64 -3.57 4.27 23.15
C ALA A 64 -4.59 5.42 22.99
N THR A 65 -5.21 5.50 21.82
CA THR A 65 -6.36 6.36 21.53
C THR A 65 -7.61 5.50 21.33
N TRP A 66 -8.79 6.03 21.64
CA TRP A 66 -10.05 5.29 21.44
C TRP A 66 -10.25 4.83 19.99
N GLY A 67 -9.86 5.67 19.02
CA GLY A 67 -9.95 5.33 17.60
C GLY A 67 -9.02 4.17 17.21
N ASN A 68 -7.78 4.18 17.70
CA ASN A 68 -6.83 3.10 17.46
C ASN A 68 -7.25 1.81 18.16
N MET A 69 -7.68 1.88 19.43
CA MET A 69 -8.18 0.71 20.16
C MET A 69 -9.36 0.06 19.46
N PHE A 70 -10.29 0.86 18.93
CA PHE A 70 -11.40 0.37 18.13
C PHE A 70 -10.93 -0.31 16.83
N CYS A 71 -9.97 0.29 16.11
CA CYS A 71 -9.40 -0.31 14.90
C CYS A 71 -8.68 -1.64 15.21
N VAL A 72 -7.85 -1.68 16.24
CA VAL A 72 -7.16 -2.89 16.70
C VAL A 72 -8.17 -3.97 17.09
N ALA A 73 -9.21 -3.63 17.88
CA ALA A 73 -10.23 -4.57 18.28
C ALA A 73 -10.97 -5.19 17.09
N LEU A 74 -11.34 -4.37 16.09
CA LEU A 74 -11.95 -4.86 14.86
C LEU A 74 -11.00 -5.73 14.04
N HIS A 75 -9.71 -5.37 13.93
CA HIS A 75 -8.73 -6.20 13.24
C HIS A 75 -8.48 -7.54 13.93
N VAL A 76 -8.43 -7.57 15.27
CA VAL A 76 -8.33 -8.82 16.04
C VAL A 76 -9.57 -9.68 15.84
N PHE A 77 -10.76 -9.08 15.88
CA PHE A 77 -12.00 -9.79 15.63
C PHE A 77 -12.06 -10.37 14.21
N LEU A 78 -11.68 -9.57 13.19
CA LEU A 78 -11.57 -10.01 11.81
C LEU A 78 -10.55 -11.14 11.67
N LEU A 79 -9.40 -11.07 12.34
CA LEU A 79 -8.38 -12.11 12.31
C LEU A 79 -8.93 -13.45 12.79
N VAL A 80 -9.67 -13.46 13.90
CA VAL A 80 -10.31 -14.67 14.45
C VAL A 80 -11.42 -15.16 13.52
N LEU A 81 -12.29 -14.27 13.03
CA LEU A 81 -13.39 -14.61 12.13
C LEU A 81 -12.89 -15.22 10.82
N GLN A 82 -11.89 -14.60 10.20
CA GLN A 82 -11.28 -15.03 8.94
C GLN A 82 -10.49 -16.33 9.12
N GLY A 83 -9.72 -16.45 10.20
CA GLY A 83 -9.01 -17.68 10.53
C GLY A 83 -9.98 -18.85 10.75
N GLY A 84 -11.05 -18.62 11.52
CA GLY A 84 -12.11 -19.62 11.72
C GLY A 84 -12.80 -20.02 10.42
N PHE A 85 -13.07 -19.06 9.53
CA PHE A 85 -13.63 -19.36 8.22
C PHE A 85 -12.71 -20.25 7.37
N LEU A 86 -11.41 -19.91 7.29
CA LEU A 86 -10.43 -20.72 6.54
C LEU A 86 -10.32 -22.14 7.09
N VAL A 87 -10.28 -22.32 8.41
CA VAL A 87 -10.26 -23.65 9.06
C VAL A 87 -11.55 -24.42 8.78
N SER A 88 -12.69 -23.73 8.64
CA SER A 88 -13.98 -24.35 8.33
C SER A 88 -14.17 -24.72 6.85
N LEU A 89 -13.30 -24.27 5.93
CA LEU A 89 -13.44 -24.55 4.49
C LEU A 89 -13.58 -26.03 4.13
N PRO A 90 -12.78 -26.96 4.69
CA PRO A 90 -12.94 -28.38 4.40
C PRO A 90 -14.31 -28.94 4.81
N LEU A 91 -14.95 -28.39 5.85
CA LEU A 91 -16.29 -28.80 6.28
C LEU A 91 -17.34 -28.44 5.21
N TYR A 92 -17.18 -27.32 4.52
CA TYR A 92 -18.12 -26.93 3.45
C TYR A 92 -18.09 -27.86 2.24
N LEU A 93 -17.01 -28.62 2.05
CA LEU A 93 -16.92 -29.61 0.96
C LEU A 93 -17.79 -30.85 1.20
N ILE A 94 -18.18 -31.12 2.46
CA ILE A 94 -19.02 -32.27 2.83
C ILE A 94 -20.48 -31.90 3.10
N LEU A 95 -20.78 -30.60 3.21
CA LEU A 95 -22.14 -30.11 3.47
C LEU A 95 -22.98 -30.03 2.18
N PRO A 96 -24.31 -30.14 2.28
CA PRO A 96 -25.20 -29.80 1.18
C PRO A 96 -24.91 -28.39 0.64
N VAL A 97 -24.93 -28.25 -0.70
CA VAL A 97 -24.53 -27.00 -1.38
C VAL A 97 -25.23 -25.76 -0.81
N TRP A 98 -26.52 -25.84 -0.50
CA TRP A 98 -27.27 -24.71 0.05
C TRP A 98 -26.79 -24.28 1.45
N MET A 99 -26.36 -25.22 2.29
CA MET A 99 -25.76 -24.92 3.60
C MET A 99 -24.40 -24.28 3.42
N ALA A 100 -23.59 -24.78 2.48
CA ALA A 100 -22.29 -24.21 2.18
C ALA A 100 -22.40 -22.79 1.63
N VAL A 101 -23.28 -22.57 0.66
CA VAL A 101 -23.57 -21.24 0.11
C VAL A 101 -24.12 -20.31 1.20
N GLY A 102 -25.03 -20.78 2.05
CA GLY A 102 -25.57 -20.01 3.17
C GLY A 102 -24.49 -19.60 4.17
N GLY A 103 -23.63 -20.53 4.59
CA GLY A 103 -22.53 -20.27 5.52
C GLY A 103 -21.49 -19.29 4.96
N ILE A 104 -21.08 -19.48 3.70
CA ILE A 104 -20.20 -18.54 2.99
C ILE A 104 -20.86 -17.16 2.87
N GLY A 105 -22.15 -17.11 2.53
CA GLY A 105 -22.91 -15.86 2.42
C GLY A 105 -22.97 -15.09 3.74
N VAL A 106 -23.23 -15.77 4.86
CA VAL A 106 -23.20 -15.16 6.20
C VAL A 106 -21.81 -14.63 6.53
N PHE A 107 -20.76 -15.41 6.26
CA PHE A 107 -19.39 -14.96 6.48
C PHE A 107 -19.04 -13.72 5.66
N VAL A 108 -19.34 -13.73 4.36
CA VAL A 108 -19.07 -12.59 3.46
C VAL A 108 -19.82 -11.35 3.96
N LEU A 109 -21.10 -11.49 4.33
CA LEU A 109 -21.89 -10.38 4.85
C LEU A 109 -21.28 -9.78 6.13
N LEU A 110 -20.90 -10.64 7.09
CA LEU A 110 -20.28 -10.20 8.34
C LEU A 110 -18.92 -9.53 8.08
N ASN A 111 -18.04 -10.17 7.32
CA ASN A 111 -16.72 -9.64 6.98
C ASN A 111 -16.82 -8.28 6.29
N THR A 112 -17.65 -8.18 5.24
CA THR A 112 -17.85 -6.93 4.51
C THR A 112 -18.44 -5.84 5.40
N THR A 113 -19.35 -6.17 6.32
CA THR A 113 -19.92 -5.18 7.25
C THR A 113 -18.84 -4.63 8.19
N LEU A 114 -18.01 -5.49 8.76
CA LEU A 114 -16.92 -5.10 9.65
C LEU A 114 -15.84 -4.28 8.92
N CYS A 115 -15.45 -4.70 7.71
CA CYS A 115 -14.53 -3.95 6.87
C CYS A 115 -15.10 -2.58 6.48
N ARG A 116 -16.42 -2.47 6.20
CA ARG A 116 -17.07 -1.17 5.95
C ARG A 116 -16.99 -0.24 7.16
N LEU A 117 -17.07 -0.76 8.39
CA LEU A 117 -16.88 0.06 9.61
C LEU A 117 -15.45 0.61 9.72
N LEU A 118 -14.45 -0.18 9.32
CA LEU A 118 -13.05 0.24 9.28
C LEU A 118 -12.78 1.25 8.14
N ASN A 119 -13.30 0.97 6.94
CA ASN A 119 -12.92 1.69 5.74
C ASN A 119 -13.75 2.95 5.49
N GLY A 120 -15.01 2.98 5.91
CA GLY A 120 -15.94 4.00 5.46
C GLY A 120 -16.26 3.89 3.96
N SER A 121 -16.69 5.01 3.36
CA SER A 121 -17.24 5.03 1.99
C SER A 121 -16.45 5.88 1.00
N LYS A 122 -15.43 6.63 1.44
CA LYS A 122 -14.67 7.52 0.57
C LYS A 122 -13.44 6.80 0.06
N ALA A 123 -13.13 6.97 -1.22
CA ALA A 123 -11.94 6.40 -1.83
C ALA A 123 -10.70 7.32 -1.72
N THR A 124 -10.92 8.60 -1.41
CA THR A 124 -9.84 9.60 -1.28
C THR A 124 -10.06 10.48 -0.06
N TYR A 125 -8.96 10.83 0.61
CA TYR A 125 -8.94 11.64 1.82
C TYR A 125 -7.88 12.73 1.68
N ASN A 126 -8.08 13.88 2.32
CA ASN A 126 -7.07 14.93 2.38
C ASN A 126 -6.54 15.05 3.81
N SER A 127 -5.25 15.33 3.94
CA SER A 127 -4.68 15.76 5.23
C SER A 127 -5.43 16.99 5.75
N GLU A 128 -5.64 17.07 7.06
CA GLU A 128 -6.35 18.21 7.63
C GLU A 128 -5.53 19.49 7.54
N ALA A 129 -6.17 20.59 7.11
CA ALA A 129 -5.52 21.88 6.87
C ALA A 129 -4.81 22.45 8.10
N LYS A 130 -5.24 22.08 9.32
CA LYS A 130 -4.59 22.51 10.56
C LYS A 130 -3.14 22.01 10.71
N TYR A 131 -2.80 20.90 10.03
CA TYR A 131 -1.46 20.31 10.10
C TYR A 131 -0.52 20.82 9.01
N ALA A 132 -1.06 21.08 7.82
CA ALA A 132 -0.37 21.78 6.74
C ALA A 132 -1.39 22.54 5.88
N PRO A 133 -1.58 23.85 6.09
CA PRO A 133 -2.48 24.62 5.25
C PRO A 133 -1.89 24.76 3.84
N PRO A 134 -2.73 24.79 2.79
CA PRO A 134 -2.27 25.05 1.44
C PRO A 134 -1.63 26.44 1.38
N ARG A 135 -0.43 26.51 0.80
CA ARG A 135 0.31 27.76 0.60
C ARG A 135 0.40 28.06 -0.89
N PRO A 136 0.22 29.32 -1.33
CA PRO A 136 0.34 29.69 -2.74
C PRO A 136 1.69 29.29 -3.35
N GLU A 137 2.77 29.40 -2.57
CA GLU A 137 4.13 29.03 -2.96
C GLU A 137 4.26 27.57 -3.42
N HIS A 138 3.44 26.67 -2.88
CA HIS A 138 3.47 25.23 -3.18
C HIS A 138 2.23 24.76 -3.94
N ALA A 139 1.42 25.70 -4.47
CA ALA A 139 0.21 25.36 -5.21
C ALA A 139 0.51 24.55 -6.50
N HIS A 140 1.73 24.69 -7.02
CA HIS A 140 2.23 23.96 -8.18
C HIS A 140 2.61 22.50 -7.89
N GLU A 141 2.64 22.11 -6.62
CA GLU A 141 2.92 20.75 -6.18
C GLU A 141 1.61 19.99 -5.87
N GLN A 142 1.61 18.68 -6.08
CA GLN A 142 0.59 17.77 -5.56
C GLN A 142 1.25 16.55 -4.93
N TRP A 143 0.96 16.31 -3.65
CA TRP A 143 1.47 15.15 -2.92
C TRP A 143 0.35 14.12 -2.78
N VAL A 144 0.65 12.89 -3.14
CA VAL A 144 -0.28 11.76 -3.19
C VAL A 144 0.29 10.63 -2.35
N PHE A 145 -0.54 10.01 -1.52
CA PHE A 145 -0.16 8.88 -0.66
C PHE A 145 -1.08 7.69 -0.91
N VAL A 146 -0.49 6.50 -1.08
CA VAL A 146 -1.22 5.23 -1.17
C VAL A 146 -0.80 4.35 0.00
N ASN A 147 -1.78 3.97 0.83
CA ASN A 147 -1.54 3.10 1.99
C ASN A 147 -1.35 1.63 1.60
N GLY A 148 -0.86 0.85 2.56
CA GLY A 148 -0.75 -0.60 2.43
C GLY A 148 -1.89 -1.34 3.11
N VAL A 149 -1.66 -2.63 3.34
CA VAL A 149 -2.59 -3.56 3.99
C VAL A 149 -3.04 -3.09 5.35
N SER A 150 -4.23 -3.51 5.74
CA SER A 150 -4.75 -3.40 7.10
C SER A 150 -4.88 -1.96 7.59
N VAL A 151 -5.15 -1.02 6.68
CA VAL A 151 -5.35 0.39 7.02
C VAL A 151 -6.80 0.79 6.73
N GLY A 152 -7.56 1.02 7.81
CA GLY A 152 -8.86 1.68 7.75
C GLY A 152 -8.76 3.21 7.64
N ARG A 153 -9.90 3.89 7.51
CA ARG A 153 -9.97 5.36 7.34
C ARG A 153 -9.27 6.14 8.45
N HIS A 154 -9.33 5.63 9.67
CA HIS A 154 -8.78 6.30 10.85
C HIS A 154 -7.25 6.35 10.79
N TRP A 155 -6.62 5.20 10.54
CA TRP A 155 -5.17 5.10 10.37
C TRP A 155 -4.69 5.81 9.11
N LEU A 156 -5.45 5.73 8.00
CA LEU A 156 -5.13 6.50 6.79
C LEU A 156 -5.08 8.00 7.10
N GLN A 157 -6.10 8.55 7.77
CA GLN A 157 -6.11 9.98 8.12
C GLN A 157 -4.94 10.35 9.04
N GLY A 158 -4.59 9.49 10.01
CA GLY A 158 -3.40 9.66 10.85
C GLY A 158 -2.11 9.75 10.03
N ASN A 159 -1.95 8.86 9.06
CA ASN A 159 -0.82 8.83 8.14
C ASN A 159 -0.74 10.09 7.27
N LEU A 160 -1.86 10.54 6.69
CA LEU A 160 -1.91 11.78 5.91
C LEU A 160 -1.53 12.99 6.75
N ASN A 161 -2.07 13.09 7.96
CA ASN A 161 -1.76 14.18 8.88
C ASN A 161 -0.28 14.15 9.29
N ARG A 162 0.28 12.96 9.57
CA ARG A 162 1.69 12.83 9.93
C ARG A 162 2.62 13.20 8.79
N LEU A 163 2.33 12.75 7.57
CA LEU A 163 3.08 13.11 6.37
C LEU A 163 2.99 14.62 6.12
N ALA A 164 1.79 15.21 6.27
CA ALA A 164 1.59 16.64 6.10
C ALA A 164 2.42 17.47 7.09
N ILE A 165 2.51 17.06 8.36
CA ILE A 165 3.36 17.71 9.37
C ILE A 165 4.84 17.62 8.99
N THR A 166 5.28 16.46 8.49
CA THR A 166 6.68 16.18 8.18
C THR A 166 7.14 16.97 6.97
N PHE A 167 6.39 16.92 5.87
CA PHE A 167 6.76 17.57 4.61
C PHE A 167 6.28 19.02 4.53
N LYS A 168 5.42 19.48 5.46
CA LYS A 168 4.77 20.80 5.42
C LYS A 168 4.03 21.02 4.09
N ARG A 169 3.34 19.98 3.64
CA ARG A 169 2.56 19.95 2.40
C ARG A 169 1.21 19.27 2.63
N PRO A 170 0.13 19.75 2.00
CA PRO A 170 -1.13 19.01 1.98
C PRO A 170 -0.94 17.68 1.23
N ILE A 171 -1.45 16.58 1.80
CA ILE A 171 -1.32 15.23 1.22
C ILE A 171 -2.71 14.72 0.82
N LEU A 172 -2.85 14.29 -0.43
CA LEU A 172 -4.02 13.57 -0.93
C LEU A 172 -3.78 12.06 -0.74
N GLY A 173 -4.55 11.43 0.15
CA GLY A 173 -4.56 9.99 0.32
C GLY A 173 -5.51 9.32 -0.66
N ILE A 174 -5.03 8.30 -1.34
CA ILE A 174 -5.85 7.34 -2.09
C ILE A 174 -5.95 6.10 -1.21
N HIS A 175 -7.17 5.82 -0.77
CA HIS A 175 -7.42 4.76 0.20
C HIS A 175 -7.45 3.42 -0.52
N ASN A 176 -6.53 2.54 -0.14
CA ASN A 176 -6.62 1.11 -0.40
C ASN A 176 -7.38 0.44 0.78
N PRO A 177 -8.67 0.09 0.61
CA PRO A 177 -9.51 -0.40 1.70
C PRO A 177 -9.09 -1.80 2.15
N THR A 178 -9.03 -2.03 3.46
CA THR A 178 -8.69 -3.36 3.99
C THR A 178 -9.88 -4.32 3.96
N SER A 179 -9.64 -5.54 3.49
CA SER A 179 -10.54 -6.70 3.64
C SER A 179 -10.23 -7.51 4.90
N GLY A 180 -9.35 -6.99 5.78
CA GLY A 180 -8.81 -7.63 6.97
C GLY A 180 -7.48 -8.34 6.69
N ILE A 181 -6.66 -8.47 7.74
CA ILE A 181 -5.23 -8.83 7.62
C ILE A 181 -5.01 -10.09 6.78
N ILE A 182 -5.81 -11.15 6.97
CA ILE A 182 -5.62 -12.41 6.25
C ILE A 182 -5.92 -12.24 4.76
N PHE A 183 -7.05 -11.63 4.42
CA PHE A 183 -7.42 -11.44 3.01
C PHE A 183 -6.55 -10.40 2.31
N ASP A 184 -6.12 -9.36 3.01
CA ASP A 184 -5.16 -8.40 2.48
C ASP A 184 -3.83 -9.09 2.12
N LEU A 185 -3.32 -10.00 2.97
CA LEU A 185 -2.10 -10.74 2.66
C LEU A 185 -2.27 -11.67 1.45
N ILE A 186 -3.41 -12.34 1.34
CA ILE A 186 -3.73 -13.19 0.17
C ILE A 186 -3.81 -12.33 -1.10
N GLU A 187 -4.54 -11.21 -1.04
CA GLU A 187 -4.66 -10.27 -2.15
C GLU A 187 -3.29 -9.73 -2.57
N CYS A 188 -2.48 -9.28 -1.61
CA CYS A 188 -1.12 -8.80 -1.83
C CYS A 188 -0.27 -9.82 -2.60
N LEU A 189 -0.30 -11.09 -2.19
CA LEU A 189 0.41 -12.17 -2.88
C LEU A 189 -0.11 -12.38 -4.31
N VAL A 190 -1.42 -12.32 -4.52
CA VAL A 190 -2.03 -12.47 -5.86
C VAL A 190 -1.68 -11.28 -6.75
N GLN A 191 -1.86 -10.05 -6.29
CA GLN A 191 -1.52 -8.83 -7.02
C GLN A 191 -0.04 -8.81 -7.41
N ARG A 192 0.86 -9.15 -6.47
CA ARG A 192 2.31 -9.16 -6.71
C ARG A 192 2.73 -10.19 -7.75
N ASN A 193 2.15 -11.39 -7.72
CA ASN A 193 2.63 -12.49 -8.56
C ASN A 193 1.91 -12.58 -9.92
N PHE A 194 0.68 -12.10 -10.01
CA PHE A 194 -0.14 -12.18 -11.23
C PHE A 194 -0.42 -10.82 -11.88
N SER A 195 0.12 -9.72 -11.33
CA SER A 195 -0.14 -8.36 -11.79
C SER A 195 -1.64 -8.05 -11.88
N TYR A 196 -2.41 -8.56 -10.91
CA TYR A 196 -3.85 -8.44 -10.92
C TYR A 196 -4.28 -7.01 -10.56
N ALA A 197 -4.87 -6.32 -11.54
CA ALA A 197 -5.24 -4.93 -11.43
C ALA A 197 -6.64 -4.74 -10.80
N THR A 198 -6.65 -4.54 -9.48
CA THR A 198 -7.86 -4.34 -8.69
C THR A 198 -8.50 -2.97 -8.92
N SER A 199 -9.69 -2.77 -8.33
CA SER A 199 -10.39 -1.49 -8.38
C SER A 199 -9.57 -0.36 -7.76
N ASP A 200 -8.78 -0.64 -6.73
CA ASP A 200 -7.96 0.34 -6.04
C ASP A 200 -6.79 0.80 -6.91
N VAL A 201 -6.11 -0.12 -7.61
CA VAL A 201 -5.09 0.20 -8.63
C VAL A 201 -5.67 1.13 -9.70
N ARG A 202 -6.88 0.84 -10.19
CA ARG A 202 -7.55 1.68 -11.21
C ARG A 202 -7.90 3.07 -10.67
N ASN A 203 -8.31 3.16 -9.41
CA ASN A 203 -8.59 4.45 -8.78
C ASN A 203 -7.29 5.26 -8.59
N VAL A 204 -6.19 4.62 -8.19
CA VAL A 204 -4.87 5.26 -8.09
C VAL A 204 -4.43 5.80 -9.45
N TYR A 205 -4.53 4.98 -10.50
CA TYR A 205 -4.23 5.40 -11.88
C TYR A 205 -5.05 6.62 -12.31
N ARG A 206 -6.38 6.57 -12.11
CA ARG A 206 -7.28 7.66 -12.50
C ARG A 206 -6.90 8.97 -11.79
N VAL A 207 -6.72 8.94 -10.47
CA VAL A 207 -6.39 10.14 -9.69
C VAL A 207 -5.02 10.69 -10.09
N LEU A 208 -4.01 9.85 -10.29
CA LEU A 208 -2.68 10.32 -10.72
C LEU A 208 -2.70 10.89 -12.13
N LYS A 209 -3.43 10.25 -13.05
CA LYS A 209 -3.62 10.76 -14.41
C LYS A 209 -4.25 12.16 -14.36
N ASP A 210 -5.36 12.32 -13.63
CA ASP A 210 -6.05 13.61 -13.48
C ASP A 210 -5.09 14.70 -12.94
N VAL A 211 -4.27 14.36 -11.94
CA VAL A 211 -3.29 15.29 -11.34
C VAL A 211 -2.15 15.64 -12.29
N LEU A 212 -1.64 14.69 -13.08
CA LEU A 212 -0.54 14.93 -14.01
C LEU A 212 -0.96 15.84 -15.17
N TYR A 213 -2.20 15.72 -15.64
CA TYR A 213 -2.79 16.56 -16.67
C TYR A 213 -3.18 17.96 -16.21
N ASP A 214 -3.24 18.22 -14.90
CA ASP A 214 -3.50 19.57 -14.38
C ASP A 214 -2.36 20.52 -14.81
N PRO A 215 -2.63 21.55 -15.64
CA PRO A 215 -1.61 22.49 -16.08
C PRO A 215 -1.07 23.36 -14.95
N GLY A 216 -1.82 23.49 -13.84
CA GLY A 216 -1.38 24.18 -12.63
C GLY A 216 -0.35 23.37 -11.83
N LYS A 217 -0.14 22.10 -12.14
CA LYS A 217 0.81 21.22 -11.45
C LYS A 217 2.06 21.02 -12.30
N SER A 218 3.20 21.43 -11.75
CA SER A 218 4.53 21.17 -12.32
C SER A 218 5.28 20.07 -11.59
N LYS A 219 4.83 19.67 -10.40
CA LYS A 219 5.44 18.60 -9.60
C LYS A 219 4.38 17.74 -8.91
N VAL A 220 4.49 16.42 -9.06
CA VAL A 220 3.61 15.42 -8.46
C VAL A 220 4.45 14.42 -7.67
N VAL A 221 4.24 14.34 -6.37
CA VAL A 221 4.97 13.44 -5.48
C VAL A 221 4.08 12.29 -5.07
N LEU A 222 4.41 11.07 -5.49
CA LEU A 222 3.72 9.84 -5.14
C LEU A 222 4.46 9.09 -4.05
N ILE A 223 3.82 8.94 -2.89
CA ILE A 223 4.33 8.19 -1.75
C ILE A 223 3.56 6.87 -1.64
N LEU A 224 4.29 5.76 -1.64
CA LEU A 224 3.75 4.41 -1.61
C LEU A 224 4.23 3.72 -0.34
N HIS A 225 3.32 3.08 0.40
CA HIS A 225 3.67 2.35 1.62
C HIS A 225 3.19 0.89 1.57
N SER A 226 4.07 -0.05 1.92
CA SER A 226 3.77 -1.50 1.96
C SER A 226 3.10 -1.98 0.65
N GLN A 227 1.93 -2.63 0.68
CA GLN A 227 1.18 -3.06 -0.52
C GLN A 227 0.89 -1.91 -1.49
N GLY A 228 0.75 -0.67 -1.00
CA GLY A 228 0.51 0.48 -1.87
C GLY A 228 1.57 0.64 -2.96
N GLY A 229 2.78 0.09 -2.77
CA GLY A 229 3.77 0.09 -3.84
C GLY A 229 3.71 -1.06 -4.85
N ILE A 230 3.03 -2.17 -4.56
CA ILE A 230 2.63 -3.13 -5.60
C ILE A 230 1.63 -2.43 -6.53
N GLU A 231 0.62 -1.79 -5.95
CA GLU A 231 -0.40 -1.04 -6.69
C GLU A 231 0.22 0.12 -7.46
N GLY A 232 1.06 0.91 -6.80
CA GLY A 232 1.79 2.02 -7.43
C GLY A 232 2.73 1.55 -8.55
N GLY A 233 3.38 0.39 -8.41
CA GLY A 233 4.20 -0.21 -9.47
C GLY A 233 3.38 -0.51 -10.73
N LEU A 234 2.22 -1.16 -10.57
CA LEU A 234 1.29 -1.43 -11.68
C LEU A 234 0.79 -0.14 -12.33
N VAL A 235 0.46 0.87 -11.51
CA VAL A 235 0.02 2.17 -12.00
C VAL A 235 1.13 2.88 -12.79
N ILE A 236 2.37 2.87 -12.30
CA ILE A 236 3.51 3.46 -13.01
C ILE A 236 3.72 2.78 -14.37
N ASP A 237 3.60 1.45 -14.43
CA ASP A 237 3.70 0.72 -15.70
C ASP A 237 2.64 1.17 -16.72
N TRP A 238 1.40 1.42 -16.27
CA TRP A 238 0.36 1.98 -17.13
C TRP A 238 0.63 3.43 -17.53
N LEU A 239 1.10 4.27 -16.60
CA LEU A 239 1.43 5.66 -16.89
C LEU A 239 2.57 5.75 -17.92
N LEU A 240 3.60 4.91 -17.81
CA LEU A 240 4.71 4.84 -18.77
C LEU A 240 4.27 4.41 -20.18
N GLN A 241 3.19 3.63 -20.29
CA GLN A 241 2.65 3.17 -21.57
C GLN A 241 1.66 4.17 -22.19
N GLU A 242 0.88 4.88 -21.37
CA GLU A 242 -0.22 5.73 -21.85
C GLU A 242 0.11 7.22 -21.88
N LEU A 243 1.03 7.71 -21.06
CA LEU A 243 1.30 9.14 -20.92
C LEU A 243 2.54 9.61 -21.69
N PRO A 244 2.51 10.84 -22.24
CA PRO A 244 3.67 11.44 -22.85
C PRO A 244 4.73 11.82 -21.80
N GLN A 245 5.99 11.90 -22.23
CA GLN A 245 7.16 12.06 -21.34
C GLN A 245 7.18 13.40 -20.59
N ASP A 246 6.62 14.45 -21.17
CA ASP A 246 6.51 15.76 -20.52
C ASP A 246 5.63 15.71 -19.26
N LEU A 247 4.51 14.97 -19.29
CA LEU A 247 3.69 14.76 -18.11
C LEU A 247 4.39 13.86 -17.08
N LEU A 248 5.03 12.79 -17.55
CA LEU A 248 5.76 11.86 -16.67
C LEU A 248 6.94 12.54 -15.98
N SER A 249 7.57 13.53 -16.61
CA SER A 249 8.68 14.30 -16.03
C SER A 249 8.30 15.06 -14.75
N LYS A 250 7.00 15.27 -14.51
CA LYS A 250 6.49 15.90 -13.28
C LYS A 250 6.46 14.94 -12.08
N LEU A 251 6.51 13.63 -12.31
CA LEU A 251 6.25 12.60 -11.31
C LEU A 251 7.52 12.19 -10.54
N GLU A 252 7.50 12.33 -9.22
CA GLU A 252 8.49 11.79 -8.29
C GLU A 252 7.86 10.67 -7.46
N VAL A 253 8.54 9.53 -7.31
CA VAL A 253 8.02 8.36 -6.59
C VAL A 253 8.90 8.04 -5.39
N TYR A 254 8.29 7.84 -4.23
CA TYR A 254 8.94 7.44 -2.98
C TYR A 254 8.22 6.22 -2.38
N THR A 255 8.97 5.17 -2.04
CA THR A 255 8.40 3.91 -1.52
C THR A 255 8.96 3.57 -0.14
N PHE A 256 8.09 3.16 0.78
CA PHE A 256 8.44 2.83 2.17
C PHE A 256 7.89 1.47 2.59
N GLY A 257 8.74 0.60 3.13
CA GLY A 257 8.30 -0.71 3.65
C GLY A 257 7.60 -1.60 2.61
N THR A 258 7.93 -1.41 1.33
CA THR A 258 7.21 -1.94 0.17
C THR A 258 7.95 -3.10 -0.49
N GLN A 259 7.19 -4.01 -1.12
CA GLN A 259 7.68 -4.95 -2.13
C GLN A 259 7.23 -4.45 -3.50
N LEU A 260 8.15 -3.91 -4.30
CA LEU A 260 7.84 -3.44 -5.66
C LEU A 260 7.84 -4.64 -6.62
N THR A 261 6.83 -4.71 -7.48
CA THR A 261 6.74 -5.69 -8.57
C THR A 261 7.68 -5.34 -9.72
N THR A 262 7.90 -4.06 -10.01
CA THR A 262 8.74 -3.63 -11.14
C THR A 262 10.21 -3.43 -10.75
N SER A 263 11.13 -3.58 -11.71
CA SER A 263 12.58 -3.26 -11.59
C SER A 263 12.89 -1.78 -11.28
N THR A 264 11.87 -1.00 -10.98
CA THR A 264 11.95 0.39 -10.58
C THR A 264 12.36 0.46 -9.11
N THR A 265 13.61 0.11 -8.82
CA THR A 265 14.29 0.66 -7.63
C THR A 265 14.49 2.15 -7.89
N LEU A 266 13.44 2.96 -7.74
CA LEU A 266 13.55 4.41 -7.82
C LEU A 266 14.12 4.92 -6.50
N THR A 267 15.44 4.79 -6.38
CA THR A 267 16.22 5.81 -5.69
C THR A 267 16.06 7.07 -6.51
N VAL A 268 15.32 8.06 -5.97
CA VAL A 268 15.21 9.46 -6.42
C VAL A 268 15.67 9.68 -7.88
N MET A 269 14.78 9.51 -8.86
CA MET A 269 15.01 10.15 -10.17
C MET A 269 14.67 11.62 -10.04
N SER A 270 15.61 12.38 -9.47
CA SER A 270 15.71 13.79 -9.77
C SER A 270 16.25 13.90 -11.20
N TYR A 271 15.38 14.15 -12.18
CA TYR A 271 15.84 14.72 -13.44
C TYR A 271 16.32 16.14 -13.13
N LEU A 272 17.61 16.29 -12.83
CA LEU A 272 18.29 17.58 -12.92
C LEU A 272 18.31 17.92 -14.41
N SER A 273 17.41 18.79 -14.83
CA SER A 273 17.60 19.56 -16.05
C SER A 273 18.79 20.49 -15.80
N ASN A 274 19.88 20.25 -16.55
CA ASN A 274 20.83 21.30 -16.89
C ASN A 274 20.32 22.01 -18.14
#